data_AF-A0A238ZXC3-F1
#
_entry.id   AF-A0A238ZXC3-F1
#
_cell.length_a   1.000
_cell.length_b   1.000
_cell.length_c   1.000
_cell.angle_alpha   90.00
_cell.angle_beta   90.00
_cell.angle_gamma   90.00
#
_symmetry.space_group_name_H-M   'P 1'
#
loop_
_entity.id
_entity.type
_entity.pdbx_description
1 polymer ?
#
loop_
_entity_poly.entity_id
_entity_poly.type
_entity_poly.pdbx_seq_one_letter_code
_entity_poly.pdbx_strand_id
1 'polypeptide(L)'
;MKNLLTTIPQRGDLRHWVDVEKILQGCDSEEDFWSFSCRYFPKESGPGALCFLVHSGYIRGYFTVLDFTEEEIHRYGVNQQVAEVFTGPKVRLAVWRPIPPVAQRGFQGWRYTDLRP
;
A
#
# COMPACT_ATOMS: atom_id res chain seq x y z
N MET A 1 15.12 9.15 -7.37
CA MET A 1 13.90 8.78 -6.61
C MET A 1 13.54 7.37 -6.99
N LYS A 2 13.42 6.47 -6.01
CA LYS A 2 13.05 5.07 -6.20
C LYS A 2 11.54 4.92 -6.10
N ASN A 3 10.99 3.99 -6.87
CA ASN A 3 9.60 3.59 -6.72
C ASN A 3 9.47 2.62 -5.55
N LEU A 4 8.23 2.42 -5.09
CA LEU A 4 7.88 1.52 -4.01
C LEU A 4 7.16 0.29 -4.56
N LEU A 5 7.27 -0.81 -3.83
CA LEU A 5 6.49 -2.03 -4.03
C LEU A 5 5.97 -2.44 -2.67
N THR A 6 4.67 -2.67 -2.52
CA THR A 6 4.06 -3.09 -1.24
C THR A 6 3.06 -4.23 -1.43
N THR A 7 2.89 -5.03 -0.38
CA THR A 7 1.97 -6.17 -0.37
C THR A 7 0.64 -5.83 0.26
N ILE A 8 -0.45 -6.28 -0.35
CA ILE A 8 -1.78 -6.23 0.25
C ILE A 8 -1.97 -7.45 1.18
N PRO A 9 -2.34 -7.24 2.47
CA PRO A 9 -2.62 -8.33 3.39
C PRO A 9 -3.70 -9.28 2.86
N GLN A 10 -3.45 -10.59 2.93
CA GLN A 10 -4.39 -11.62 2.45
C GLN A 10 -5.35 -12.05 3.57
N ARG A 11 -6.16 -11.12 4.08
CA ARG A 11 -7.08 -11.34 5.22
C ARG A 11 -8.44 -10.69 4.95
N GLY A 12 -9.51 -11.29 5.47
CA GLY A 12 -10.88 -10.79 5.30
C GLY A 12 -11.22 -10.54 3.82
N ASP A 13 -11.85 -9.41 3.54
CA ASP A 13 -12.23 -8.97 2.19
C ASP A 13 -11.04 -8.74 1.25
N LEU A 14 -9.82 -8.59 1.80
CA LEU A 14 -8.61 -8.41 1.02
C LEU A 14 -8.00 -9.74 0.53
N ARG A 15 -8.61 -10.89 0.86
CA ARG A 15 -8.14 -12.22 0.40
C ARG A 15 -8.37 -12.44 -1.09
N HIS A 16 -9.42 -11.87 -1.67
CA HIS A 16 -9.81 -12.11 -3.06
C HIS A 16 -9.50 -10.88 -3.92
N TRP A 17 -8.81 -11.10 -5.05
CA TRP A 17 -8.40 -9.99 -5.91
C TRP A 17 -9.60 -9.18 -6.42
N VAL A 18 -10.71 -9.84 -6.75
CA VAL A 18 -11.91 -9.16 -7.28
C VAL A 18 -12.48 -8.12 -6.30
N ASP A 19 -12.38 -8.35 -4.99
CA ASP A 19 -12.88 -7.44 -3.98
C ASP A 19 -11.88 -6.31 -3.72
N VAL A 20 -10.59 -6.66 -3.69
CA VAL A 20 -9.50 -5.68 -3.64
C VAL A 20 -9.57 -4.71 -4.82
N GLU A 21 -9.74 -5.22 -6.04
CA GLU A 21 -9.75 -4.41 -7.25
C GLU A 21 -10.85 -3.35 -7.23
N LYS A 22 -12.05 -3.69 -6.75
CA LYS A 22 -13.15 -2.72 -6.55
C LYS A 22 -12.78 -1.60 -5.59
N ILE A 23 -12.11 -1.95 -4.49
CA ILE A 23 -11.65 -0.95 -3.50
C ILE A 23 -10.59 -0.05 -4.13
N LEU A 24 -9.60 -0.63 -4.81
CA LEU A 24 -8.50 0.13 -5.42
C LEU A 24 -8.97 1.06 -6.54
N GLN A 25 -9.99 0.65 -7.32
CA GLN A 25 -10.61 1.50 -8.34
C GLN A 25 -11.25 2.77 -7.78
N GLY A 26 -11.67 2.76 -6.51
CA GLY A 26 -12.18 3.96 -5.84
C GLY A 26 -11.08 4.93 -5.43
N CYS A 27 -9.81 4.51 -5.37
CA CYS A 27 -8.73 5.32 -4.83
C CYS A 27 -8.09 6.25 -5.90
N ASP A 28 -8.83 7.26 -6.37
CA ASP A 28 -8.41 8.11 -7.50
C ASP A 28 -8.05 9.57 -7.13
N SER A 29 -8.18 9.97 -5.86
CA SER A 29 -7.93 11.36 -5.43
C SER A 29 -7.23 11.49 -4.07
N GLU A 30 -7.03 12.73 -3.61
CA GLU A 30 -6.52 12.97 -2.26
C GLU A 30 -7.54 12.63 -1.17
N GLU A 31 -8.84 12.69 -1.48
CA GLU A 31 -9.94 12.33 -0.59
C GLU A 31 -10.15 10.82 -0.59
N ASP A 32 -10.04 10.18 -1.75
CA ASP A 32 -10.20 8.75 -1.94
C ASP A 32 -8.84 8.10 -2.23
N PHE A 33 -8.16 7.65 -1.18
CA PHE A 33 -6.79 7.15 -1.25
C PHE A 33 -6.61 5.80 -0.58
N TRP A 34 -5.59 5.07 -1.01
CA TRP A 34 -5.06 3.90 -0.31
C TRP A 34 -3.91 4.32 0.59
N SER A 35 -3.75 3.68 1.75
CA SER A 35 -2.56 3.91 2.59
C SER A 35 -2.00 2.62 3.16
N PHE A 36 -0.70 2.66 3.47
CA PHE A 36 -0.07 1.60 4.24
C PHE A 36 0.90 2.18 5.28
N SER A 37 0.98 1.49 6.42
CA SER A 37 1.89 1.87 7.51
C SER A 37 3.31 1.41 7.24
N CYS A 38 4.27 2.23 7.67
CA CYS A 38 5.69 1.95 7.63
C CYS A 38 6.26 1.96 9.05
N ARG A 39 7.47 1.41 9.23
CA ARG A 39 8.25 1.63 10.46
C ARG A 39 9.00 2.96 10.43
N TYR A 40 9.49 3.34 9.26
CA TYR A 40 10.17 4.59 8.97
C TYR A 40 9.76 5.05 7.57
N PHE A 41 9.74 6.36 7.31
CA PHE A 41 9.45 6.86 5.97
C PHE A 41 10.46 6.34 4.93
N PRO A 42 10.01 6.04 3.70
CA PRO A 42 10.91 5.64 2.62
C PRO A 42 11.84 6.79 2.20
N LYS A 43 13.09 6.77 2.68
CA LYS A 43 14.09 7.83 2.46
C LYS A 43 14.50 8.06 1.00
N GLU A 44 14.33 7.05 0.13
CA GLU A 44 14.72 7.14 -1.28
C GLU A 44 13.54 7.38 -2.23
N SER A 45 12.33 7.52 -1.68
CA SER A 45 11.08 7.78 -2.42
C SER A 45 10.44 9.09 -1.94
N GLY A 46 9.39 9.53 -2.61
CA GLY A 46 8.62 10.70 -2.19
C GLY A 46 7.36 10.89 -3.03
N PRO A 47 6.64 12.01 -2.82
CA PRO A 47 5.55 12.45 -3.68
C PRO A 47 5.91 12.38 -5.17
N GLY A 48 4.99 11.86 -5.98
CA GLY A 48 5.18 11.65 -7.42
C GLY A 48 5.91 10.35 -7.81
N ALA A 49 6.50 9.62 -6.87
CA ALA A 49 6.98 8.26 -7.12
C ALA A 49 5.80 7.30 -7.35
N LEU A 50 6.07 6.13 -7.96
CA LEU A 50 5.07 5.09 -8.12
C LEU A 50 5.16 4.07 -6.99
N CYS A 51 4.00 3.55 -6.57
CA CYS A 51 3.91 2.44 -5.63
C CYS A 51 3.14 1.27 -6.24
N PHE A 52 3.86 0.20 -6.56
CA PHE A 52 3.31 -1.01 -7.15
C PHE A 52 2.67 -1.90 -6.07
N LEU A 53 1.49 -2.47 -6.35
CA LEU A 53 0.78 -3.35 -5.42
C LEU A 53 0.91 -4.82 -5.80
N VAL A 54 1.32 -5.62 -4.81
CA VAL A 54 1.40 -7.07 -4.91
C VAL A 54 0.22 -7.72 -4.20
N HIS A 55 -0.47 -8.60 -4.92
CA HIS A 55 -1.55 -9.44 -4.40
C HIS A 55 -1.46 -10.86 -4.98
N SER A 56 -1.57 -11.86 -4.12
CA SER A 56 -1.51 -13.29 -4.50
C SER A 56 -0.29 -13.68 -5.36
N GLY A 57 0.87 -13.07 -5.09
CA GLY A 57 2.12 -13.36 -5.82
C GLY A 57 2.29 -12.63 -7.15
N TYR A 58 1.42 -11.67 -7.47
CA TYR A 58 1.49 -10.88 -8.69
C TYR A 58 1.46 -9.39 -8.39
N ILE A 59 2.22 -8.60 -9.16
CA ILE A 59 2.03 -7.16 -9.27
C ILE A 59 0.79 -6.94 -10.13
N ARG A 60 -0.16 -6.16 -9.61
CA ARG A 60 -1.47 -5.96 -10.23
C ARG A 60 -1.68 -4.57 -10.82
N GLY A 61 -0.85 -3.63 -10.42
CA GLY A 61 -0.96 -2.23 -10.81
C GLY A 61 -0.10 -1.37 -9.90
N TYR A 62 -0.27 -0.06 -10.04
CA TYR A 62 0.45 0.92 -9.25
C TYR A 62 -0.40 2.16 -8.95
N PHE A 63 -0.02 2.84 -7.89
CA PHE A 63 -0.50 4.16 -7.52
C PHE A 63 0.59 5.21 -7.68
N THR A 64 0.20 6.48 -7.69
CA THR A 64 1.09 7.61 -7.42
C THR A 64 1.18 7.83 -5.91
N VAL A 65 2.38 8.06 -5.39
CA VAL A 65 2.61 8.49 -4.00
C VAL A 65 2.16 9.94 -3.89
N LEU A 66 1.19 10.20 -3.01
CA LEU A 66 0.71 11.56 -2.72
C LEU A 66 1.63 12.27 -1.73
N ASP A 67 1.72 11.71 -0.53
CA ASP A 67 2.46 12.30 0.59
C ASP A 67 2.93 11.21 1.57
N PHE A 68 3.73 11.66 2.55
CA PHE A 68 4.12 10.91 3.72
C PHE A 68 3.58 11.63 4.95
N THR A 69 2.73 10.97 5.71
CA THR A 69 2.04 11.54 6.87
C THR A 69 2.36 10.75 8.13
N GLU A 70 2.33 11.42 9.27
CA GLU A 70 2.25 10.75 10.55
C GLU A 70 0.78 10.68 10.96
N GLU A 71 0.27 9.47 11.17
CA GLU A 71 -1.13 9.24 11.52
C GLU A 71 -1.22 8.31 12.74
N GLU A 72 -2.37 8.39 13.42
CA GLU A 72 -2.68 7.48 14.51
C GLU A 72 -2.83 6.04 13.99
N ILE A 73 -2.14 5.10 14.64
CA ILE A 73 -2.19 3.67 14.35
C ILE A 73 -2.70 2.94 15.59
N HIS A 74 -3.80 2.21 15.40
CA HIS A 74 -4.40 1.38 16.44
C HIS A 74 -3.87 -0.04 16.30
N ARG A 75 -3.21 -0.55 17.35
CA ARG A 75 -2.91 -1.97 17.47
C ARG A 75 -3.98 -2.64 18.30
N TYR A 76 -4.61 -3.65 17.71
CA TYR A 76 -5.64 -4.43 18.37
C TYR A 76 -5.01 -5.68 19.01
N GLY A 77 -5.37 -5.92 20.26
CA GLY A 77 -5.03 -7.16 20.96
C GLY A 77 -5.87 -8.35 20.49
N VAL A 78 -5.66 -9.51 21.12
CA VAL A 78 -6.31 -10.79 20.77
C VAL A 78 -7.84 -10.70 20.81
N ASN A 79 -8.40 -9.82 21.64
CA ASN A 79 -9.85 -9.64 21.83
C ASN A 79 -10.43 -8.46 21.02
N GLN A 80 -9.73 -7.98 19.99
CA GLN A 80 -10.09 -6.78 19.20
C GLN A 80 -10.23 -5.48 20.02
N GLN A 81 -9.80 -5.47 21.28
CA GLN A 81 -9.65 -4.25 22.06
C GLN A 81 -8.38 -3.52 21.60
N VAL A 82 -8.43 -2.18 21.54
CA VAL A 82 -7.26 -1.34 21.25
C VAL A 82 -6.27 -1.54 22.40
N ALA A 83 -5.16 -2.20 22.09
CA ALA A 83 -4.10 -2.49 23.05
C ALA A 83 -3.09 -1.34 23.13
N GLU A 84 -2.89 -0.61 22.04
CA GLU A 84 -1.92 0.47 21.93
C GLU A 84 -2.35 1.45 20.83
N VAL A 85 -2.22 2.75 21.13
CA VAL A 85 -2.38 3.84 20.17
C VAL A 85 -1.05 4.57 20.09
N PHE A 86 -0.50 4.69 18.90
CA PHE A 86 0.72 5.46 18.67
C PHE A 86 0.66 6.16 17.31
N THR A 87 1.38 7.27 17.20
CA THR A 87 1.56 7.97 15.94
C THR A 87 2.67 7.29 15.14
N GLY A 88 2.41 6.96 13.88
CA GLY A 88 3.38 6.29 13.03
C GLY A 88 3.32 6.73 11.56
N PRO A 89 4.39 6.45 10.81
CA PRO A 89 4.50 6.91 9.43
C PRO A 89 3.58 6.09 8.51
N LYS A 90 2.79 6.79 7.71
CA LYS A 90 1.97 6.24 6.62
C LYS A 90 2.37 6.86 5.28
N VAL A 91 2.13 6.08 4.23
CA VAL A 91 2.29 6.51 2.84
C VAL A 91 0.89 6.54 2.24
N ARG A 92 0.45 7.69 1.72
CA ARG A 92 -0.82 7.83 1.02
C ARG A 92 -0.60 7.72 -0.48
N LEU A 93 -1.51 7.00 -1.13
CA LEU A 93 -1.42 6.56 -2.51
C LEU A 93 -2.75 6.83 -3.20
N ALA A 94 -2.72 7.40 -4.40
CA ALA A 94 -3.92 7.60 -5.20
C ALA A 94 -3.61 7.48 -6.70
N VAL A 95 -4.67 7.53 -7.50
CA VAL A 95 -4.62 7.34 -8.96
C VAL A 95 -4.21 5.92 -9.31
N TRP A 96 -5.11 4.96 -9.03
CA TRP A 96 -4.88 3.54 -9.33
C TRP A 96 -4.76 3.30 -10.83
N ARG A 97 -3.71 2.56 -11.23
CA ARG A 97 -3.51 2.11 -12.61
C ARG A 97 -3.30 0.60 -12.65
N PRO A 98 -4.30 -0.19 -13.10
CA PRO A 98 -4.15 -1.63 -13.23
C PRO A 98 -3.20 -1.97 -14.39
N ILE A 99 -2.45 -3.05 -14.26
CA ILE A 99 -1.57 -3.60 -15.31
C ILE A 99 -1.80 -5.11 -15.46
N PRO A 100 -1.42 -5.72 -16.59
CA PRO A 100 -1.38 -7.17 -16.71
C PRO A 100 -0.57 -7.81 -15.57
N PRO A 101 -1.05 -8.88 -14.91
CA PRO A 101 -0.38 -9.44 -13.74
C PRO A 101 1.06 -9.87 -14.02
N VAL A 102 2.02 -9.33 -13.27
CA VAL A 102 3.44 -9.69 -13.37
C VAL A 102 3.84 -10.53 -12.17
N ALA A 103 4.40 -11.73 -12.40
CA ALA A 103 4.81 -12.62 -11.32
C ALA A 103 5.88 -11.95 -10.43
N GLN A 104 5.70 -12.05 -9.11
CA GLN A 104 6.57 -11.38 -8.15
C GLN A 104 6.81 -12.28 -6.94
N ARG A 105 8.09 -12.48 -6.60
CA ARG A 105 8.49 -13.26 -5.43
C ARG A 105 7.92 -12.63 -4.16
N GLY A 106 7.36 -13.48 -3.29
CA GLY A 106 6.78 -13.07 -2.01
C GLY A 106 7.76 -12.34 -1.12
N PHE A 107 7.27 -11.29 -0.47
CA PHE A 107 7.90 -10.58 0.65
C PHE A 107 6.77 -10.07 1.55
N GLN A 108 7.10 -9.43 2.66
CA GLN A 108 6.10 -8.83 3.55
C GLN A 108 6.42 -7.35 3.76
N GLY A 109 5.38 -6.51 3.72
CA GLY A 109 5.50 -5.07 3.90
C GLY A 109 5.78 -4.35 2.58
N TRP A 110 6.80 -3.51 2.56
CA TRP A 110 7.18 -2.71 1.39
C TRP A 110 8.68 -2.76 1.12
N ARG A 111 9.10 -2.43 -0.11
CA ARG A 111 10.51 -2.28 -0.51
C ARG A 111 10.68 -1.29 -1.67
N TYR A 112 11.90 -0.85 -1.92
CA TYR A 112 12.22 -0.08 -3.12
C TYR A 112 12.24 -0.96 -4.36
N THR A 113 11.95 -0.35 -5.51
CA THR A 113 11.98 -1.01 -6.82
C THR A 113 12.41 -0.06 -7.92
N ASP A 114 13.00 -0.62 -8.98
CA ASP A 114 13.37 0.07 -10.21
C ASP A 114 12.34 -0.12 -11.35
N LEU A 115 11.20 -0.75 -11.03
CA LEU A 115 10.10 -0.93 -11.97
C LEU A 115 9.60 0.40 -12.54
N ARG A 116 9.20 0.36 -13.80
CA ARG A 116 8.60 1.46 -14.55
C ARG A 116 7.28 0.98 -15.18
N PRO A 117 6.34 1.89 -15.48
CA PRO A 117 5.10 1.56 -16.20
C PRO A 117 5.35 0.82 -17.52
#